data_AF-A0A510E5M6-F1
#
_entry.id   AF-A0A510E5M6-F1
#
_cell.length_a   1.000
_cell.length_b   1.000
_cell.length_c   1.000
_cell.angle_alpha   90.00
_cell.angle_beta   90.00
_cell.angle_gamma   90.00
#
_symmetry.space_group_name_H-M   'P 1'
#
loop_
_entity.id
_entity.type
_entity.pdbx_description
1 polymer ?
#
loop_
_entity_poly.entity_id
_entity_poly.type
_entity_poly.pdbx_seq_one_letter_code
_entity_poly.pdbx_strand_id
1 'polypeptide(L)'
;MTPAQRRILELTKRKPRTFSELRRDTGLTDAGLYKALQSLEKGGYIQKKDLGYTITTKGLNAIEREKVFRQGSITVFYEGVSEEKVKEICKALSDEEGKFYIHAFREDNPSEIDEILGLSILVPELLDNK
;
A
#
# COMPACT_ATOMS: atom_id res chain seq x y z
N MET A 1 10.12 12.38 -0.42
CA MET A 1 8.67 12.65 -0.32
C MET A 1 8.38 13.18 1.08
N THR A 2 7.70 14.31 1.21
CA THR A 2 7.38 14.91 2.53
C THR A 2 6.15 14.26 3.17
N PRO A 3 5.93 14.43 4.49
CA PRO A 3 4.71 13.95 5.15
C PRO A 3 3.42 14.51 4.52
N ALA A 4 3.45 15.80 4.15
CA ALA A 4 2.35 16.46 3.45
C ALA A 4 2.07 15.82 2.08
N GLN A 5 3.11 15.52 1.31
CA GLN A 5 3.00 14.83 0.02
C GLN A 5 2.46 13.41 0.17
N ARG A 6 2.96 12.64 1.15
CA ARG A 6 2.42 11.31 1.47
C ARG A 6 0.93 11.39 1.81
N ARG A 7 0.53 12.35 2.66
CA ARG A 7 -0.88 12.54 3.02
C ARG A 7 -1.77 12.86 1.81
N ILE A 8 -1.31 13.69 0.88
CA ILE A 8 -2.02 13.97 -0.38
C ILE A 8 -2.24 12.67 -1.18
N LEU A 9 -1.18 11.87 -1.34
CA LEU A 9 -1.28 10.61 -2.06
C LEU A 9 -2.29 9.65 -1.40
N GLU A 10 -2.24 9.49 -0.07
CA GLU A 10 -3.23 8.69 0.69
C GLU A 10 -4.68 9.16 0.46
N LEU A 11 -4.92 10.47 0.47
CA LEU A 11 -6.27 11.04 0.27
C LEU A 11 -6.81 10.83 -1.15
N THR A 12 -5.91 10.73 -2.13
CA THR A 12 -6.23 10.49 -3.56
C THR A 12 -6.26 9.01 -3.95
N LYS A 13 -5.97 8.09 -3.03
CA LYS A 13 -5.89 6.63 -3.28
C LYS A 13 -7.22 6.03 -3.74
N ARG A 14 -8.32 6.39 -3.05
CA ARG A 14 -9.64 5.77 -3.26
C ARG A 14 -10.50 6.47 -4.32
N LYS A 15 -10.37 7.79 -4.46
CA LYS A 15 -11.12 8.59 -5.42
C LYS A 15 -10.40 9.90 -5.75
N PRO A 16 -10.70 10.52 -6.91
CA PRO A 16 -10.20 11.84 -7.22
C PRO A 16 -10.55 12.86 -6.14
N ARG A 17 -9.64 13.80 -5.87
CA ARG A 17 -9.85 14.89 -4.90
C ARG A 17 -9.62 16.25 -5.52
N THR A 18 -10.54 17.17 -5.26
CA THR A 18 -10.39 18.57 -5.69
C THR A 18 -9.34 19.29 -4.84
N PHE A 19 -8.86 20.45 -5.33
CA PHE A 19 -7.94 21.29 -4.58
C PHE A 19 -8.54 21.71 -3.23
N SER A 20 -9.81 22.10 -3.20
CA SER A 20 -10.50 22.54 -1.99
C SER A 20 -10.62 21.43 -0.95
N GLU A 21 -10.94 20.20 -1.37
CA GLU A 21 -10.95 19.04 -0.47
C GLU A 21 -9.56 18.75 0.09
N LEU A 22 -8.54 18.74 -0.76
CA LEU A 22 -7.16 18.50 -0.31
C LEU A 22 -6.69 19.60 0.64
N ARG A 23 -7.04 20.87 0.41
CA ARG A 23 -6.72 21.98 1.31
C ARG A 23 -7.33 21.76 2.68
N ARG A 24 -8.63 21.47 2.73
CA ARG A 24 -9.36 21.22 3.97
C ARG A 24 -8.77 20.02 4.73
N ASP A 25 -8.52 18.92 4.02
CA ASP A 25 -8.16 17.65 4.65
C ASP A 25 -6.65 17.54 4.98
N THR A 26 -5.80 18.39 4.40
CA THR A 26 -4.36 18.48 4.70
C THR A 26 -3.98 19.64 5.62
N GLY A 27 -4.83 20.67 5.75
CA GLY A 27 -4.54 21.87 6.54
C GLY A 27 -3.46 22.79 5.94
N LEU A 28 -3.02 22.54 4.70
CA LEU A 28 -2.01 23.34 4.03
C LEU A 28 -2.56 24.71 3.58
N THR A 29 -1.68 25.70 3.51
CA THR A 29 -1.97 26.98 2.83
C THR A 29 -2.08 26.75 1.32
N ASP A 30 -2.76 27.66 0.60
CA ASP A 30 -2.89 27.54 -0.86
C ASP A 30 -1.55 27.41 -1.58
N ALA A 31 -0.59 28.27 -1.22
CA ALA A 31 0.76 28.22 -1.78
C ALA A 31 1.49 26.92 -1.43
N GLY A 32 1.29 26.40 -0.22
CA GLY A 32 1.88 25.13 0.22
C GLY A 32 1.31 23.93 -0.52
N LEU A 33 -0.01 23.86 -0.63
CA LEU A 33 -0.71 22.79 -1.35
C LEU A 33 -0.38 22.83 -2.85
N TYR A 34 -0.37 24.02 -3.46
CA TYR A 34 -0.01 24.19 -4.87
C TYR A 34 1.41 23.66 -5.15
N LYS A 35 2.40 24.03 -4.33
CA LYS A 35 3.78 23.53 -4.46
C LYS A 35 3.86 22.01 -4.28
N ALA A 36 3.13 21.46 -3.31
CA ALA A 36 3.11 20.02 -3.06
C ALA A 36 2.52 19.25 -4.25
N LEU A 37 1.38 19.72 -4.79
CA LEU A 37 0.72 19.13 -5.95
C LEU A 37 1.57 19.21 -7.20
N GLN A 38 2.15 20.38 -7.48
CA GLN A 38 3.04 20.58 -8.63
C GLN A 38 4.26 19.64 -8.56
N SER A 39 4.84 19.48 -7.38
CA SER A 39 5.96 18.55 -7.16
C SER A 39 5.56 17.09 -7.37
N LEU A 40 4.39 16.68 -6.89
CA LEU A 40 3.86 15.32 -7.06
C LEU A 40 3.49 15.01 -8.51
N GLU A 41 2.87 15.97 -9.20
CA GLU A 41 2.48 15.86 -10.61
C GLU A 41 3.71 15.80 -11.51
N LYS A 42 4.70 16.69 -11.30
CA LYS A 42 6.00 16.63 -12.00
C LYS A 42 6.75 15.31 -11.74
N GLY A 43 6.59 14.75 -10.54
CA GLY A 43 7.14 13.45 -10.18
C GLY A 43 6.39 12.25 -10.76
N GLY A 44 5.23 12.47 -11.38
CA GLY A 44 4.36 11.43 -11.94
C GLY A 44 3.62 10.60 -10.88
N TYR A 45 3.49 11.10 -9.65
CA TYR A 45 2.80 10.40 -8.55
C TYR A 45 1.30 10.66 -8.52
N ILE A 46 0.86 11.79 -9.07
CA ILE A 46 -0.55 12.13 -9.27
C ILE A 46 -0.76 12.68 -10.68
N GLN A 47 -2.01 12.73 -11.10
CA GLN A 47 -2.44 13.38 -12.33
C GLN A 47 -3.67 14.23 -12.06
N LYS A 48 -3.69 15.46 -12.57
CA LYS A 48 -4.90 16.30 -12.55
C LYS A 48 -5.85 15.87 -13.67
N LYS A 49 -7.12 15.64 -13.33
CA LYS A 49 -8.23 15.32 -14.22
C LYS A 49 -9.41 16.27 -13.94
N ASP A 50 -10.46 16.20 -14.75
CA ASP A 50 -11.63 17.08 -14.64
C ASP A 50 -12.29 17.04 -13.26
N LEU A 51 -12.31 15.86 -12.63
CA LEU A 51 -12.88 15.65 -11.28
C LEU A 51 -11.90 15.94 -10.14
N GLY A 52 -10.65 16.34 -10.44
CA GLY A 52 -9.60 16.59 -9.45
C GLY A 52 -8.35 15.73 -9.64
N TYR A 53 -7.55 15.63 -8.59
CA TYR A 53 -6.28 14.90 -8.58
C TYR A 53 -6.49 13.42 -8.28
N THR A 54 -5.93 12.55 -9.11
CA THR A 54 -5.96 11.10 -8.96
C THR A 54 -4.53 10.58 -8.77
N ILE A 55 -4.34 9.62 -7.87
CA ILE A 55 -3.05 8.95 -7.72
C ILE A 55 -2.71 8.12 -8.98
N THR A 56 -1.44 8.05 -9.35
CA THR A 56 -0.96 7.12 -10.40
C THR A 56 -0.49 5.81 -9.78
N THR A 57 -0.23 4.77 -10.59
CA THR A 57 0.42 3.54 -10.11
C THR A 57 1.77 3.83 -9.44
N LYS A 58 2.54 4.80 -9.97
CA LYS A 58 3.80 5.23 -9.34
C LYS A 58 3.58 5.91 -7.99
N GLY A 59 2.55 6.74 -7.88
CA GLY A 59 2.11 7.34 -6.62
C GLY A 59 1.73 6.30 -5.59
N LEU A 60 0.96 5.31 -6.03
CA LEU A 60 0.49 4.21 -5.22
C LEU A 60 1.69 3.41 -4.66
N ASN A 61 2.59 2.96 -5.52
CA ASN A 61 3.81 2.25 -5.13
C ASN A 61 4.74 3.08 -4.22
N ALA A 62 4.63 4.42 -4.25
CA ALA A 62 5.45 5.28 -3.39
C ALA A 62 4.91 5.38 -1.96
N ILE A 63 3.60 5.17 -1.76
CA ILE A 63 2.97 5.21 -0.43
C ILE A 63 2.67 3.83 0.14
N GLU A 64 2.33 2.88 -0.73
CA GLU A 64 2.17 1.48 -0.38
C GLU A 64 3.54 0.91 -0.03
N ARG A 65 3.62 0.41 1.20
CA ARG A 65 4.82 -0.21 1.74
C ARG A 65 4.87 -1.71 1.44
N GLU A 66 3.81 -2.26 0.86
CA GLU A 66 3.78 -3.63 0.36
C GLU A 66 4.73 -3.75 -0.81
N LYS A 67 5.92 -4.25 -0.49
CA LYS A 67 6.85 -4.72 -1.50
C LYS A 67 6.33 -6.07 -1.99
N VAL A 68 6.47 -6.32 -3.28
CA VAL A 68 6.07 -7.57 -3.90
C VAL A 68 7.33 -8.30 -4.36
N PHE A 69 7.55 -9.49 -3.82
CA PHE A 69 8.60 -10.39 -4.27
C PHE A 69 7.97 -11.57 -5.04
N ARG A 70 8.64 -12.02 -6.11
CA ARG A 70 8.18 -13.15 -6.93
C ARG A 70 9.33 -14.12 -7.18
N GLN A 71 9.09 -15.40 -6.92
CA GLN A 71 10.02 -16.50 -7.22
C GLN A 71 9.24 -17.74 -7.61
N GLY A 72 9.40 -18.19 -8.87
CA GLY A 72 8.62 -19.30 -9.41
C GLY A 72 7.12 -19.00 -9.36
N SER A 73 6.35 -19.90 -8.76
CA SER A 73 4.91 -19.76 -8.50
C SER A 73 4.58 -18.96 -7.22
N ILE A 74 5.59 -18.58 -6.43
CA ILE A 74 5.40 -17.91 -5.13
C ILE A 74 5.40 -16.39 -5.35
N THR A 75 4.33 -15.73 -4.91
CA THR A 75 4.24 -14.27 -4.81
C THR A 75 4.06 -13.87 -3.36
N VAL A 76 4.94 -13.00 -2.85
CA VAL A 76 4.92 -12.54 -1.46
C VAL A 76 4.70 -11.04 -1.42
N PHE A 77 3.66 -10.63 -0.69
CA PHE A 77 3.43 -9.25 -0.28
C PHE A 77 4.05 -9.09 1.11
N TYR A 78 4.93 -8.10 1.29
CA TYR A 78 5.64 -7.93 2.55
C TYR A 78 5.89 -6.46 2.90
N GLU A 79 5.87 -6.18 4.19
CA GLU A 79 6.22 -4.90 4.81
C GLU A 79 7.13 -5.15 6.02
N GLY A 80 7.97 -4.18 6.39
CA GLY A 80 8.79 -4.26 7.61
C GLY A 80 9.95 -5.26 7.59
N VAL A 81 10.05 -6.10 6.56
CA VAL A 81 11.08 -7.12 6.37
C VAL A 81 11.97 -6.80 5.16
N SER A 82 13.26 -7.16 5.21
CA SER A 82 14.17 -6.99 4.07
C SER A 82 13.87 -8.01 2.97
N GLU A 83 14.09 -7.63 1.71
CA GLU A 83 13.86 -8.55 0.59
C GLU A 83 14.75 -9.81 0.66
N GLU A 84 15.98 -9.69 1.17
CA GLU A 84 16.88 -10.83 1.39
C GLU A 84 16.27 -11.86 2.34
N LYS A 85 15.60 -11.42 3.41
CA LYS A 85 14.86 -12.32 4.30
C LYS A 85 13.63 -12.92 3.65
N VAL A 86 12.94 -12.17 2.80
CA VAL A 86 11.83 -12.73 2.01
C VAL A 86 12.32 -13.80 1.03
N LYS A 87 13.50 -13.63 0.43
CA LYS A 87 14.14 -14.67 -0.42
C LYS A 87 14.46 -15.93 0.37
N GLU A 88 15.00 -15.79 1.58
CA GLU A 88 15.25 -16.94 2.47
C GLU A 88 13.95 -17.70 2.78
N ILE A 89 12.86 -16.97 3.09
CA ILE A 89 11.54 -17.56 3.33
C ILE A 89 11.04 -18.29 2.08
N CYS A 90 11.10 -17.66 0.91
CA CYS A 90 10.63 -18.29 -0.34
C CYS A 90 11.45 -19.53 -0.70
N LYS A 91 12.75 -19.53 -0.43
CA LYS A 91 13.61 -20.70 -0.62
C LYS A 91 13.22 -21.84 0.32
N ALA A 92 12.82 -21.55 1.56
CA ALA A 92 12.35 -22.57 2.49
C ALA A 92 11.02 -23.20 2.06
N LEU A 93 10.23 -22.48 1.25
CA LEU A 93 8.92 -22.89 0.77
C LEU A 93 8.95 -23.46 -0.65
N SER A 94 10.13 -23.60 -1.26
CA SER A 94 10.23 -23.98 -2.69
C SER A 94 9.74 -25.39 -2.99
N ASP A 95 9.76 -26.26 -2.00
CA ASP A 95 9.46 -27.68 -2.12
C ASP A 95 8.02 -27.99 -1.65
N GLU A 96 7.28 -26.97 -1.21
CA GLU A 96 5.90 -27.11 -0.75
C GLU A 96 4.95 -27.20 -1.94
N GLU A 97 4.17 -28.28 -1.98
CA GLU A 97 3.14 -28.51 -2.99
C GLU A 97 1.78 -28.00 -2.49
N GLY A 98 1.06 -27.22 -3.30
CA GLY A 98 -0.29 -26.74 -2.99
C GLY A 98 -0.36 -25.25 -2.61
N LYS A 99 -1.53 -24.82 -2.11
CA LYS A 99 -1.75 -23.45 -1.65
C LYS A 99 -1.43 -23.33 -0.16
N PHE A 100 -0.56 -22.39 0.21
CA PHE A 100 -0.28 -22.06 1.60
C PHE A 100 -0.40 -20.55 1.82
N TYR A 101 -0.67 -20.16 3.07
CA TYR A 101 -0.84 -18.76 3.47
C TYR A 101 0.02 -18.50 4.70
N ILE A 102 0.87 -17.48 4.62
CA ILE A 102 1.74 -17.08 5.71
C ILE A 102 1.39 -15.66 6.10
N HIS A 103 0.92 -15.51 7.32
CA HIS A 103 0.75 -14.22 7.95
C HIS A 103 1.66 -14.16 9.18
N ALA A 104 2.47 -13.11 9.29
CA ALA A 104 3.42 -12.93 10.38
C ALA A 104 3.35 -11.50 10.89
N PHE A 105 3.17 -11.37 12.21
CA PHE A 105 3.10 -10.10 12.93
C PHE A 105 3.90 -10.21 14.24
N ARG A 106 4.15 -9.08 14.88
CA ARG A 106 4.69 -9.07 16.25
C ARG A 106 3.53 -8.88 17.23
N GLU A 107 3.47 -9.71 18.26
CA GLU A 107 2.38 -9.71 19.25
C GLU A 107 2.27 -8.43 20.09
N ASP A 108 3.23 -7.51 19.98
CA ASP A 108 3.25 -6.23 20.69
C ASP A 108 2.32 -5.16 20.07
N ASN A 109 1.66 -5.44 18.93
CA ASN A 109 0.66 -4.56 18.32
C ASN A 109 -0.71 -5.26 18.10
N PRO A 110 -1.64 -5.17 19.07
CA PRO A 110 -2.93 -5.86 19.02
C PRO A 110 -3.86 -5.44 17.86
N SER A 111 -3.64 -4.24 17.28
CA SER A 111 -4.48 -3.72 16.18
C SER A 111 -4.23 -4.39 14.82
N GLU A 112 -3.12 -5.13 14.66
CA GLU A 112 -2.82 -5.89 13.44
C GLU A 112 -3.63 -7.20 13.37
N ILE A 113 -4.01 -7.79 14.51
CA ILE A 113 -4.81 -9.04 14.57
C ILE A 113 -6.17 -8.87 13.89
N ASP A 114 -6.82 -7.71 14.06
CA ASP A 114 -8.13 -7.44 13.44
C ASP A 114 -8.03 -7.26 11.91
N GLU A 115 -6.93 -6.70 11.40
CA GLU A 115 -6.66 -6.62 9.95
C GLU A 115 -6.40 -8.02 9.34
N ILE A 116 -5.74 -8.91 10.08
CA ILE A 116 -5.45 -10.30 9.69
C ILE A 116 -6.72 -11.14 9.61
N LEU A 117 -7.60 -11.00 10.61
CA LEU A 117 -8.91 -11.63 10.62
C LEU A 117 -9.80 -11.09 9.48
N GLY A 118 -9.62 -9.82 9.09
CA GLY A 118 -10.27 -9.23 7.92
C GLY A 118 -9.82 -9.82 6.58
N LEU A 119 -8.52 -10.13 6.42
CA LEU A 119 -7.98 -10.76 5.21
C LEU A 119 -8.40 -12.22 5.04
N SER A 120 -8.61 -12.94 6.16
CA SER A 120 -9.07 -14.34 6.14
C SER A 120 -10.55 -14.50 5.77
N ILE A 121 -11.35 -13.42 5.84
CA ILE A 121 -12.74 -13.40 5.32
C ILE A 121 -12.78 -13.37 3.78
N LEU A 122 -11.72 -12.92 3.11
CA LEU A 122 -11.66 -12.80 1.64
C LEU A 122 -11.25 -14.10 0.93
N VAL A 123 -10.91 -15.15 1.67
CA VAL A 123 -10.59 -16.48 1.13
C VAL A 123 -11.32 -17.54 1.96
N PRO A 124 -12.62 -17.80 1.68
CA PRO A 124 -13.43 -18.76 2.45
C PRO A 124 -12.83 -20.17 2.48
N GLU A 125 -12.05 -20.50 1.45
CA GLU A 125 -11.33 -21.76 1.25
C GLU A 125 -10.27 -22.04 2.33
N LEU A 126 -9.89 -21.04 3.14
CA LEU A 126 -9.00 -21.20 4.30
C LEU A 126 -9.70 -21.80 5.53
N LEU A 127 -11.03 -21.79 5.56
CA LEU A 127 -11.85 -22.28 6.68
C LEU A 127 -12.59 -23.59 6.35
N ASP A 128 -12.70 -23.95 5.07
CA ASP A 128 -13.27 -25.21 4.63
C ASP A 128 -12.21 -26.32 4.63
N ASN A 129 -11.92 -26.86 5.81
CA ASN A 129 -11.39 -28.21 5.93
C ASN A 129 -12.54 -29.20 5.68
N LYS A 130 -12.65 -29.70 4.45
CA LYS A 130 -13.36 -30.95 4.14
C LYS A 130 -12.39 -32.00 3.63
#